data_AF-A0A7V9N9L4-F1
#
_entry.id   AF-A0A7V9N9L4-F1
#
_cell.length_a   1.000
_cell.length_b   1.000
_cell.length_c   1.000
_cell.angle_alpha   90.00
_cell.angle_beta   90.00
_cell.angle_gamma   90.00
#
_symmetry.space_group_name_H-M   'P 1'
#
loop_
_entity.id
_entity.type
_entity.pdbx_description
1 polymer ?
#
loop_
_entity_poly.entity_id
_entity_poly.type
_entity_poly.pdbx_seq_one_letter_code
_entity_poly.pdbx_strand_id
1 'polypeptide(L)'
;KPRGQRALEGIGILNRRTPEVDAIWEHLLEMNRPVLTDAPFKMDRELIQSMASAGFDPRSSAFQTLRKVGIPGIMVTFNRMSFGVASLLGRLEATRNWHAMALEFWEDEPSLTELGKQEQAWVAEAHPEWVPLLKRDGS
;
A
#
# COMPACT_ATOMS: atom_id res chain seq x y z
N LYS A 1 3.22 8.25 -13.76
CA LYS A 1 3.77 7.01 -14.37
C LYS A 1 5.30 6.88 -14.20
N PRO A 2 6.17 7.81 -14.67
CA PRO A 2 7.61 7.54 -14.75
C PRO A 2 8.38 7.59 -13.40
N ARG A 3 7.84 8.25 -12.37
CA ARG A 3 8.50 8.36 -11.05
C ARG A 3 8.32 7.07 -10.22
N GLY A 4 7.10 6.55 -10.15
CA GLY A 4 6.80 5.30 -9.44
C GLY A 4 7.46 4.06 -10.05
N GLN A 5 7.52 3.96 -11.39
CA GLN A 5 8.26 2.87 -12.05
C GLN A 5 9.76 2.92 -11.72
N ARG A 6 10.39 4.09 -11.78
CA ARG A 6 11.81 4.26 -11.42
C ARG A 6 12.12 3.94 -9.95
N ALA A 7 11.20 4.25 -9.03
CA ALA A 7 11.35 3.87 -7.62
C ALA A 7 11.32 2.35 -7.43
N LEU A 8 10.39 1.67 -8.10
CA LEU A 8 10.29 0.20 -8.07
C LEU A 8 11.46 -0.50 -8.79
N GLU A 9 12.03 0.13 -9.82
CA GLU A 9 13.28 -0.32 -10.45
C GLU A 9 14.47 -0.20 -9.50
N GLY A 10 14.56 0.91 -8.75
CA GLY A 10 15.64 1.17 -7.78
C GLY A 10 15.68 0.17 -6.62
N ILE A 11 14.55 -0.40 -6.23
CA ILE A 11 14.45 -1.45 -5.20
C ILE A 11 14.41 -2.88 -5.78
N GLY A 12 14.65 -3.02 -7.09
CA GLY A 12 14.81 -4.32 -7.77
C GLY A 12 13.52 -5.07 -8.10
N ILE A 13 12.35 -4.47 -7.85
CA ILE A 13 11.03 -5.08 -8.10
C ILE A 13 10.69 -5.07 -9.60
N LEU A 14 11.03 -4.00 -10.30
CA LEU A 14 10.94 -3.92 -11.76
C LEU A 14 12.35 -4.00 -12.35
N ASN A 15 12.66 -5.08 -13.07
CA ASN A 15 13.94 -5.22 -13.76
C ASN A 15 13.74 -5.81 -15.16
N ARG A 16 14.79 -5.81 -15.99
CA ARG A 16 14.73 -6.34 -17.37
C ARG A 16 14.31 -7.81 -17.48
N ARG A 17 14.38 -8.56 -16.37
CA ARG A 17 13.95 -9.97 -16.31
C ARG A 17 12.55 -10.12 -15.72
N THR A 18 11.92 -9.05 -15.25
CA THR A 18 10.53 -9.03 -14.82
C THR A 18 9.65 -9.20 -16.07
N PRO A 19 9.05 -10.39 -16.29
CA PRO A 19 8.13 -10.57 -17.41
C PRO A 19 6.92 -9.65 -17.20
N GLU A 20 6.41 -9.05 -18.27
CA GLU A 20 5.15 -8.29 -18.26
C GLU A 20 5.14 -7.14 -17.23
N VAL A 21 6.16 -6.28 -17.27
CA VAL A 21 6.28 -5.06 -16.44
C VAL A 21 4.98 -4.25 -16.42
N ASP A 22 4.30 -4.14 -17.55
CA ASP A 22 3.02 -3.43 -17.65
C ASP A 22 1.91 -4.11 -16.85
N ALA A 23 1.81 -5.44 -16.89
CA ALA A 23 0.79 -6.18 -16.12
C ALA A 23 1.04 -6.08 -14.61
N ILE A 24 2.30 -6.12 -14.17
CA ILE A 24 2.65 -5.92 -12.76
C ILE A 24 2.36 -4.48 -12.34
N TRP A 25 2.69 -3.51 -13.19
CA TRP A 25 2.41 -2.10 -12.93
C TRP A 25 0.90 -1.83 -12.84
N GLU A 26 0.09 -2.37 -13.74
CA GLU A 26 -1.37 -2.30 -13.70
C GLU A 26 -1.93 -2.96 -12.44
N HIS A 27 -1.41 -4.13 -12.08
CA HIS A 27 -1.80 -4.81 -10.84
C HIS A 27 -1.49 -3.97 -9.59
N LEU A 28 -0.30 -3.35 -9.53
CA LEU A 28 0.07 -2.46 -8.43
C LEU A 28 -0.82 -1.21 -8.37
N LEU A 29 -1.16 -0.62 -9.53
CA LEU A 29 -2.09 0.52 -9.58
C LEU A 29 -3.47 0.13 -9.07
N GLU A 30 -3.99 -1.02 -9.49
CA GLU A 30 -5.31 -1.49 -9.04
C GLU A 30 -5.32 -1.77 -7.54
N MET A 31 -4.28 -2.42 -7.01
CA MET A 31 -4.15 -2.65 -5.56
C MET A 31 -4.05 -1.36 -4.74
N ASN A 32 -3.42 -0.33 -5.29
CA ASN A 32 -3.24 0.96 -4.63
C ASN A 32 -4.35 1.97 -4.98
N ARG A 33 -5.36 1.59 -5.76
CA ARG A 33 -6.47 2.47 -6.16
C ARG A 33 -7.09 3.26 -4.99
N PRO A 34 -7.33 2.67 -3.80
CA PRO A 34 -7.92 3.41 -2.68
C PRO A 34 -7.09 4.61 -2.21
N VAL A 35 -5.76 4.53 -2.32
CA VAL A 35 -4.84 5.59 -1.89
C VAL A 35 -4.42 6.53 -3.03
N LEU A 36 -4.74 6.19 -4.28
CA LEU A 36 -4.40 7.01 -5.45
C LEU A 36 -5.48 8.04 -5.80
N THR A 37 -6.67 7.93 -5.21
CA THR A 37 -7.82 8.81 -5.50
C THR A 37 -8.26 9.52 -4.24
N ASP A 38 -8.30 10.85 -4.26
CA ASP A 38 -8.81 11.69 -3.18
C ASP A 38 -10.35 11.63 -3.09
N ALA A 39 -10.86 10.50 -2.63
CA ALA A 39 -12.30 10.28 -2.46
C ALA A 39 -12.57 9.19 -1.41
N PRO A 40 -13.75 9.21 -0.76
CA PRO A 40 -14.22 8.08 0.03
C PRO A 40 -14.31 6.82 -0.83
N PHE A 41 -13.71 5.74 -0.35
CA PHE A 41 -13.73 4.45 -1.01
C PHE A 41 -14.13 3.38 0.00
N LYS A 42 -15.06 2.51 -0.39
CA LYS A 42 -15.56 1.42 0.45
C LYS A 42 -14.65 0.19 0.27
N MET A 43 -14.04 -0.28 1.36
CA MET A 43 -13.44 -1.61 1.39
C MET A 43 -14.54 -2.62 1.71
N ASP A 44 -15.02 -3.34 0.71
CA ASP A 44 -15.99 -4.43 0.88
C ASP A 44 -15.32 -5.80 0.81
N ARG A 45 -16.12 -6.84 1.08
CA ARG A 45 -15.62 -8.21 1.15
C ARG A 45 -15.17 -8.72 -0.22
N GLU A 46 -15.92 -8.36 -1.25
CA GLU A 46 -15.71 -8.77 -2.64
C GLU A 46 -14.36 -8.25 -3.15
N LEU A 47 -14.05 -6.98 -2.88
CA LEU A 47 -12.77 -6.37 -3.20
C LEU A 47 -11.62 -7.10 -2.49
N ILE A 48 -11.74 -7.35 -1.19
CA ILE A 48 -10.69 -8.06 -0.44
C ILE A 48 -10.51 -9.48 -0.99
N GLN A 49 -11.58 -10.19 -1.33
CA GLN A 49 -11.47 -11.52 -1.94
C GLN A 49 -10.75 -11.50 -3.30
N SER A 50 -11.01 -10.47 -4.11
CA SER A 50 -10.33 -10.24 -5.38
C SER A 50 -8.82 -10.01 -5.17
N MET A 51 -8.46 -9.11 -4.24
CA MET A 51 -7.06 -8.85 -3.90
C MET A 51 -6.35 -10.10 -3.34
N ALA A 52 -7.06 -10.93 -2.56
CA ALA A 52 -6.51 -12.15 -1.97
C ALA A 52 -6.14 -13.16 -3.05
N SER A 53 -7.05 -13.35 -4.00
CA SER A 53 -6.90 -14.28 -5.11
C SER A 53 -5.73 -13.87 -6.00
N ALA A 54 -5.59 -12.57 -6.30
CA ALA A 54 -4.47 -12.09 -7.12
C ALA A 54 -3.11 -12.22 -6.41
N GLY A 55 -3.05 -11.89 -5.11
CA GLY A 55 -1.81 -11.81 -4.35
C GLY A 55 -1.31 -13.11 -3.72
N PHE A 56 -2.18 -14.11 -3.49
CA PHE A 56 -1.82 -15.36 -2.79
C PHE A 56 -2.15 -16.64 -3.55
N ASP A 57 -2.94 -16.60 -4.62
CA ASP A 57 -3.22 -17.83 -5.38
C ASP A 57 -1.94 -18.27 -6.12
N PRO A 58 -1.36 -19.44 -5.79
CA PRO A 58 -0.19 -19.96 -6.50
C PRO A 58 -0.45 -20.20 -7.98
N ARG A 59 -1.73 -20.27 -8.38
CA ARG A 59 -2.18 -20.45 -9.76
C ARG A 59 -2.32 -19.14 -10.51
N SER A 60 -2.31 -17.98 -9.86
CA SER A 60 -2.40 -16.69 -10.56
C SER A 60 -1.12 -16.43 -11.37
N SER A 61 -1.27 -15.89 -12.58
CA SER A 61 -0.13 -15.49 -13.42
C SER A 61 0.73 -14.45 -12.71
N ALA A 62 0.10 -13.49 -12.03
CA ALA A 62 0.76 -12.48 -11.22
C ALA A 62 1.65 -13.09 -10.11
N PHE A 63 1.14 -14.05 -9.33
CA PHE A 63 1.90 -14.71 -8.27
C PHE A 63 3.08 -15.50 -8.82
N GLN A 64 2.89 -16.24 -9.92
CA GLN A 64 3.96 -17.00 -10.55
C GLN A 64 5.05 -16.09 -11.14
N THR A 65 4.67 -14.95 -11.70
CA THR A 65 5.59 -13.94 -12.22
C THR A 65 6.36 -13.28 -11.07
N LEU A 66 5.67 -12.81 -10.03
CA LEU A 66 6.26 -12.18 -8.85
C LEU A 66 7.26 -13.09 -8.12
N ARG A 67 6.97 -14.40 -8.01
CA ARG A 67 7.88 -15.38 -7.42
C ARG A 67 9.21 -15.51 -8.19
N LYS A 68 9.21 -15.34 -9.51
CA LYS A 68 10.42 -15.44 -10.35
C LYS A 68 11.33 -14.21 -10.21
N VAL A 69 10.81 -13.09 -9.72
CA VAL A 69 11.57 -11.83 -9.57
C VAL A 69 12.39 -11.78 -8.27
N GLY A 70 12.35 -12.84 -7.44
CA GLY A 70 13.14 -12.90 -6.21
C GLY A 70 12.67 -11.89 -5.15
N ILE A 71 11.35 -11.73 -4.98
CA ILE A 71 10.80 -10.83 -3.97
C ILE A 71 11.37 -11.19 -2.58
N PRO A 72 11.95 -10.22 -1.86
CA PRO A 72 12.49 -10.45 -0.52
C PRO A 72 11.42 -11.08 0.40
N GLY A 73 11.81 -12.11 1.16
CA GLY A 73 10.87 -12.81 2.06
C GLY A 73 10.20 -11.91 3.10
N ILE A 74 10.83 -10.79 3.46
CA ILE A 74 10.24 -9.75 4.30
C ILE A 74 8.98 -9.13 3.67
N MET A 75 8.97 -8.95 2.35
CA MET A 75 7.83 -8.37 1.63
C MET A 75 6.66 -9.35 1.57
N VAL A 76 6.92 -10.65 1.51
CA VAL A 76 5.88 -11.68 1.63
C VAL A 76 5.21 -11.65 3.01
N THR A 77 6.02 -11.46 4.06
CA THR A 77 5.52 -11.35 5.44
C THR A 77 4.72 -10.07 5.63
N PHE A 78 5.23 -8.94 5.12
CA PHE A 78 4.53 -7.66 5.12
C PHE A 78 3.17 -7.76 4.41
N ASN A 79 3.14 -8.31 3.19
CA ASN A 79 1.89 -8.52 2.45
C ASN A 79 0.86 -9.33 3.25
N ARG A 80 1.27 -10.35 4.00
CA ARG A 80 0.36 -11.14 4.85
C ARG A 80 -0.24 -10.31 6.00
N MET A 81 0.57 -9.49 6.66
CA MET A 81 0.09 -8.62 7.74
C MET A 81 -0.88 -7.56 7.21
N SER A 82 -0.52 -6.88 6.12
CA SER A 82 -1.40 -5.91 5.44
C SER A 82 -2.73 -6.54 5.05
N PHE A 83 -2.70 -7.80 4.61
CA PHE A 83 -3.92 -8.52 4.24
C PHE A 83 -4.84 -8.85 5.41
N GLY A 84 -4.27 -9.16 6.58
CA GLY A 84 -5.04 -9.38 7.80
C GLY A 84 -5.84 -8.13 8.19
N VAL A 85 -5.20 -6.96 8.13
CA VAL A 85 -5.85 -5.67 8.38
C VAL A 85 -6.93 -5.39 7.33
N ALA A 86 -6.58 -5.55 6.04
CA ALA A 86 -7.53 -5.32 4.94
C ALA A 86 -8.76 -6.23 5.05
N SER A 87 -8.60 -7.48 5.50
CA SER A 87 -9.70 -8.41 5.76
C SER A 87 -10.63 -7.96 6.88
N LEU A 88 -10.09 -7.35 7.93
CA LEU A 88 -10.92 -6.76 8.98
C LEU A 88 -11.70 -5.54 8.46
N LEU A 89 -11.05 -4.66 7.70
CA LEU A 89 -11.69 -3.50 7.08
C LEU A 89 -12.80 -3.90 6.10
N GLY A 90 -12.57 -4.92 5.27
CA GLY A 90 -13.58 -5.49 4.37
C GLY A 90 -14.77 -6.10 5.10
N ARG A 91 -14.53 -6.74 6.26
CA ARG A 91 -15.61 -7.24 7.12
C ARG A 91 -16.44 -6.14 7.78
N LEU A 92 -15.80 -5.01 8.09
CA LEU A 92 -16.46 -3.83 8.65
C LEU A 92 -17.10 -2.95 7.58
N GLU A 93 -16.91 -3.28 6.31
CA GLU A 93 -17.35 -2.46 5.17
C GLU A 93 -16.87 -1.00 5.29
N ALA A 94 -15.63 -0.84 5.78
CA ALA A 94 -15.10 0.46 6.13
C ALA A 94 -15.07 1.39 4.90
N THR A 95 -15.64 2.58 5.05
CA THR A 95 -15.65 3.61 4.01
C THR A 95 -14.94 4.85 4.54
N ARG A 96 -13.78 5.16 3.97
CA ARG A 96 -12.95 6.31 4.34
C ARG A 96 -12.23 6.86 3.12
N ASN A 97 -11.73 8.09 3.24
CA ASN A 97 -10.79 8.65 2.28
C ASN A 97 -9.39 8.10 2.59
N TRP A 98 -9.04 6.96 2.00
CA TRP A 98 -7.76 6.30 2.26
C TRP A 98 -6.58 7.08 1.67
N HIS A 99 -6.82 7.91 0.65
CA HIS A 99 -5.81 8.82 0.12
C HIS A 99 -5.39 9.84 1.17
N ALA A 100 -6.35 10.51 1.81
CA ALA A 100 -6.05 11.43 2.91
C ALA A 100 -5.30 10.73 4.06
N MET A 101 -5.76 9.55 4.49
CA MET A 101 -5.06 8.76 5.53
C MET A 101 -3.64 8.35 5.12
N ALA A 102 -3.40 8.13 3.83
CA ALA A 102 -2.05 7.83 3.35
C ALA A 102 -1.14 9.05 3.41
N LEU A 103 -1.66 10.25 3.11
CA LEU A 103 -0.92 11.50 3.24
C LEU A 103 -0.61 11.85 4.71
N GLU A 104 -1.52 11.53 5.64
CA GLU A 104 -1.26 11.65 7.09
C GLU A 104 0.02 10.89 7.47
N PHE A 105 0.16 9.65 6.98
CA PHE A 105 1.28 8.78 7.31
C PHE A 105 2.56 9.09 6.53
N TRP A 106 2.44 9.45 5.24
CA TRP A 106 3.60 9.63 4.36
C TRP A 106 4.18 11.04 4.44
N GLU A 107 3.32 12.05 4.49
CA GLU A 107 3.65 13.47 4.33
C GLU A 107 3.34 14.29 5.59
N ASP A 108 2.87 13.66 6.67
CA ASP A 108 2.49 14.34 7.93
C ASP A 108 1.33 15.33 7.78
N GLU A 109 0.43 15.10 6.81
CA GLU A 109 -0.75 15.94 6.63
C GLU A 109 -1.72 15.81 7.82
N PRO A 110 -2.53 16.84 8.13
CA PRO A 110 -3.47 16.79 9.26
C PRO A 110 -4.47 15.63 9.14
N SER A 111 -4.68 14.90 10.24
CA SER A 111 -5.60 13.77 10.24
C SER A 111 -7.07 14.18 10.07
N LEU A 112 -7.76 13.47 9.17
CA LEU A 112 -9.20 13.61 8.98
C LEU A 112 -10.00 12.80 10.01
N THR A 113 -9.37 11.81 10.66
CA THR A 113 -10.01 10.97 11.67
C THR A 113 -9.73 11.48 13.08
N GLU A 114 -10.69 11.26 13.99
CA GLU A 114 -10.50 11.63 15.40
C GLU A 114 -9.35 10.85 16.03
N LEU A 115 -9.24 9.55 15.72
CA LEU A 115 -8.14 8.71 16.19
C LEU A 115 -6.78 9.22 15.69
N GLY A 116 -6.66 9.54 14.41
CA GLY A 116 -5.40 10.03 13.86
C GLY A 116 -5.00 11.42 14.40
N LYS A 117 -5.97 12.27 14.76
CA LYS A 117 -5.65 13.56 15.43
C LYS A 117 -5.07 13.33 16.81
N GLN A 118 -5.62 12.37 17.56
CA GLN A 118 -5.11 11.99 18.88
C GLN A 118 -3.72 11.35 18.77
N GLU A 119 -3.51 10.51 17.76
CA GLU A 119 -2.19 9.94 17.44
C GLU A 119 -1.18 11.03 17.12
N GLN A 120 -1.50 11.98 16.23
CA GLN A 120 -0.63 13.10 15.87
C GLN A 120 -0.27 13.96 17.09
N ALA A 121 -1.25 14.27 17.95
CA ALA A 121 -1.00 15.00 19.18
C ALA A 121 -0.06 14.23 20.12
N TRP A 122 -0.30 12.93 20.29
CA TRP A 122 0.54 12.08 21.11
C TRP A 122 1.97 11.94 20.55
N VAL A 123 2.14 11.75 19.24
CA VAL A 123 3.46 11.67 18.59
C VAL A 123 4.22 12.99 18.78
N ALA A 124 3.56 14.14 18.59
CA ALA A 124 4.19 15.45 18.78
C ALA A 124 4.67 15.68 20.22
N GLU A 125 3.95 15.13 21.22
CA GLU A 125 4.31 15.23 22.64
C GLU A 125 5.39 14.21 23.04
N ALA A 126 5.18 12.93 22.70
CA ALA A 126 5.98 11.81 23.20
C ALA A 126 7.21 11.49 22.33
N HIS A 127 7.14 11.82 21.03
CA HIS A 127 8.13 11.48 20.02
C HIS A 127 8.44 12.66 19.08
N PRO A 128 8.90 13.81 19.61
CA PRO A 128 9.18 15.01 18.79
C PRO A 128 10.30 14.79 17.74
N GLU A 129 11.11 13.74 17.89
CA GLU A 129 12.12 13.32 16.93
C GLU A 129 11.56 12.55 15.73
N TRP A 130 10.32 12.08 15.81
CA TRP A 130 9.72 11.30 14.74
C TRP A 130 9.37 12.19 13.55
N VAL A 131 9.88 11.81 12.39
CA VAL A 131 9.56 12.43 11.10
C VAL A 131 9.07 11.34 10.16
N PRO A 132 7.97 11.54 9.40
CA PRO A 132 7.48 10.52 8.48
C PRO A 132 8.43 10.27 7.32
N LEU A 133 8.30 9.07 6.72
CA LEU A 133 9.30 8.52 5.81
C LEU A 133 9.56 9.39 4.57
N LEU A 134 8.53 10.00 3.97
CA LEU A 134 8.73 10.82 2.77
C LEU A 134 9.19 12.25 3.11
N LYS A 135 8.93 12.75 4.31
CA LYS A 135 9.52 14.02 4.80
C LYS A 135 11.01 13.93 5.11
N ARG A 136 11.56 12.72 5.38
CA ARG A 136 12.99 12.54 5.71
C ARG A 136 13.91 12.86 4.55
N ASP A 137 13.45 12.64 3.33
CA ASP A 137 14.23 12.81 2.10
C ASP A 137 13.75 14.07 1.35
N GLY A 138 13.83 15.24 2.01
CA GLY A 138 13.54 16.60 1.49
C GLY A 138 12.83 16.67 0.13
N SER A 139 11.50 16.78 0.17
CA SER A 139 10.64 17.11 -0.98
C SER A 139 11.01 18.42 -1.65
#